data_AF-S8FCX6-F1
#
_entry.id   AF-S8FCX6-F1
#
_cell.length_a   1.000
_cell.length_b   1.000
_cell.length_c   1.000
_cell.angle_alpha   90.00
_cell.angle_beta   90.00
_cell.angle_gamma   90.00
#
_symmetry.space_group_name_H-M   'P 1'
#
loop_
_entity.id
_entity.type
_entity.pdbx_description
1 polymer ?
#
loop_
_entity_poly.entity_id
_entity_poly.type
_entity_poly.pdbx_seq_one_letter_code
_entity_poly.pdbx_strand_id
1 'polypeptide(L)'
;MSRYTSASVIDISSSPEPSWTPSRSHSLSGLTFHFVGTWATMSIEHAQHLCRANGGKVVTPSANPSCVIVGARSSSCTFKSAEKMGRRVLKESQYILMVLEEHDTSVASVGHKRSAESYSEAEAGPSRPHKSRKVEPHYSPEPEDNYPAGPDFPRIREFLSGIPSRVGGVTITRDGLTAYDGGGEVFGDEGEDIVYLLQELEDWLSDETVSGSNQRVVIDITDDDLYNH
;
A
#
# COMPACT_ATOMS: atom_id res chain seq x y z
N MET A 1 36.27 -23.25 53.30
CA MET A 1 34.83 -23.50 53.05
C MET A 1 34.48 -22.87 51.72
N SER A 2 34.47 -23.64 50.63
CA SER A 2 34.20 -23.14 49.27
C SER A 2 32.74 -23.41 48.93
N ARG A 3 31.97 -22.35 48.60
CA ARG A 3 30.56 -22.47 48.18
C ARG A 3 30.52 -22.55 46.66
N TYR A 4 30.18 -23.71 46.13
CA TYR A 4 29.84 -23.86 44.72
C TYR A 4 28.40 -23.40 44.49
N THR A 5 28.23 -22.37 43.66
CA THR A 5 26.92 -21.93 43.16
C THR A 5 26.59 -22.71 41.88
N SER A 6 25.49 -23.48 41.91
CA SER A 6 24.96 -24.17 40.72
C SER A 6 24.47 -23.16 39.69
N ALA A 7 25.01 -23.23 38.48
CA ALA A 7 24.47 -22.51 37.32
C ALA A 7 23.30 -23.31 36.74
N SER A 8 22.11 -22.70 36.73
CA SER A 8 20.91 -23.27 36.11
C SER A 8 20.96 -23.02 34.60
N VAL A 9 20.92 -24.10 33.81
CA VAL A 9 20.85 -24.06 32.35
C VAL A 9 19.39 -23.93 31.96
N ILE A 10 19.00 -22.80 31.37
CA ILE A 10 17.64 -22.58 30.86
C ILE A 10 17.59 -23.16 29.44
N ASP A 11 16.80 -24.21 29.25
CA ASP A 11 16.53 -24.80 27.94
C ASP A 11 15.45 -23.97 27.23
N ILE A 12 15.86 -23.24 26.18
CA ILE A 12 15.01 -22.30 25.41
C ILE A 12 14.34 -23.02 24.22
N SER A 13 14.56 -24.33 24.04
CA SER A 13 14.09 -25.06 22.86
C SER A 13 12.59 -25.35 22.82
N SER A 14 11.85 -25.06 23.89
CA SER A 14 10.43 -25.40 24.05
C SER A 14 9.50 -24.18 24.00
N SER A 15 9.79 -23.18 23.17
CA SER A 15 8.84 -22.10 22.91
C SER A 15 7.78 -22.62 21.94
N PRO A 16 6.53 -22.85 22.36
CA PRO A 16 5.48 -23.26 21.43
C PRO A 16 5.39 -22.23 20.30
N GLU A 17 5.29 -22.70 19.05
CA GLU A 17 5.01 -21.81 17.93
C GLU A 17 3.77 -20.99 18.31
N PRO A 18 3.84 -19.64 18.26
CA PRO A 18 2.71 -18.83 18.65
C PRO A 18 1.57 -19.19 17.70
N SER A 19 0.55 -19.86 18.23
CA SER A 19 -0.66 -20.22 17.51
C SER A 19 -1.46 -18.94 17.29
N TRP A 20 -1.02 -18.13 16.34
CA TRP A 20 -1.80 -17.05 15.76
C TRP A 20 -2.93 -17.69 14.97
N THR A 21 -3.93 -18.19 15.67
CA THR A 21 -5.23 -18.44 15.07
C THR A 21 -5.93 -17.09 15.07
N PRO A 22 -5.97 -16.35 13.95
CA PRO A 22 -6.73 -15.11 13.90
C PRO A 22 -8.17 -15.44 14.29
N SER A 23 -8.73 -14.62 15.19
CA SER A 23 -10.16 -14.62 15.49
C SER A 23 -10.89 -14.62 14.14
N ARG A 24 -11.78 -15.59 13.90
CA ARG A 24 -12.58 -15.64 12.67
C ARG A 24 -13.60 -14.49 12.70
N SER A 25 -13.14 -13.27 12.46
CA SER A 25 -13.99 -12.15 12.13
C SER A 25 -14.53 -12.41 10.71
N HIS A 26 -15.84 -12.55 10.59
CA HIS A 26 -16.52 -12.70 9.30
C HIS A 26 -16.68 -11.35 8.58
N SER A 27 -15.77 -10.39 8.81
CA SER A 27 -15.87 -9.01 8.35
C SER A 27 -15.90 -8.90 6.82
N LEU A 28 -15.30 -9.88 6.12
CA LEU A 28 -15.25 -9.92 4.67
C LEU A 28 -16.27 -10.89 4.05
N SER A 29 -17.15 -11.49 4.86
CA SER A 29 -18.13 -12.47 4.39
C SER A 29 -19.08 -11.90 3.33
N GLY A 30 -19.26 -12.63 2.24
CA GLY A 30 -20.11 -12.23 1.11
C GLY A 30 -19.44 -11.29 0.10
N LEU A 31 -18.21 -10.84 0.36
CA LEU A 31 -17.45 -10.02 -0.58
C LEU A 31 -16.49 -10.87 -1.43
N THR A 32 -16.31 -10.48 -2.69
CA THR A 32 -15.33 -11.09 -3.60
C THR A 32 -14.18 -10.14 -3.88
N PHE A 33 -12.95 -10.64 -3.81
CA PHE A 33 -11.72 -9.84 -3.88
C PHE A 33 -10.80 -10.31 -4.98
N HIS A 34 -10.16 -9.36 -5.66
CA HIS A 34 -9.04 -9.60 -6.55
C HIS A 34 -7.84 -8.77 -6.09
N PHE A 35 -6.65 -9.38 -6.08
CA PHE A 35 -5.42 -8.78 -5.57
C PHE A 35 -4.47 -8.52 -6.74
N VAL A 36 -3.98 -7.29 -6.86
CA VAL A 36 -3.08 -6.89 -7.95
C VAL A 36 -1.91 -6.05 -7.44
N GLY A 37 -0.87 -5.99 -8.27
CA GLY A 37 0.26 -5.10 -8.09
C GLY A 37 1.29 -5.56 -7.04
N THR A 38 2.16 -4.66 -6.62
CA THR A 38 3.29 -4.97 -5.74
C THR A 38 2.98 -4.54 -4.32
N TRP A 39 3.02 -5.48 -3.39
CA TRP A 39 2.68 -5.26 -1.99
C TRP A 39 3.94 -4.93 -1.17
N ALA A 40 3.78 -4.05 -0.19
CA ALA A 40 4.89 -3.60 0.66
C ALA A 40 4.99 -4.39 1.97
N THR A 41 3.85 -4.75 2.55
CA THR A 41 3.77 -5.29 3.92
C THR A 41 3.72 -6.82 3.96
N MET A 42 3.23 -7.45 2.90
CA MET A 42 3.06 -8.91 2.82
C MET A 42 3.04 -9.41 1.37
N SER A 43 3.17 -10.73 1.18
CA SER A 43 2.98 -11.31 -0.15
C SER A 43 1.49 -11.37 -0.54
N ILE A 44 1.22 -11.43 -1.84
CA ILE A 44 -0.15 -11.58 -2.36
C ILE A 44 -0.79 -12.88 -1.86
N GLU A 45 -0.03 -13.97 -1.78
CA GLU A 45 -0.51 -15.26 -1.28
C GLU A 45 -0.93 -15.15 0.18
N HIS A 46 -0.17 -14.43 0.99
CA HIS A 46 -0.51 -14.18 2.39
C HIS A 46 -1.74 -13.29 2.53
N ALA A 47 -1.84 -12.21 1.76
CA ALA A 47 -3.02 -11.36 1.70
C ALA A 47 -4.27 -12.15 1.29
N GLN A 48 -4.17 -13.03 0.27
CA GLN A 48 -5.26 -13.92 -0.13
C GLN A 48 -5.65 -14.91 0.96
N HIS A 49 -4.67 -15.44 1.71
CA HIS A 49 -4.93 -16.32 2.83
C HIS A 49 -5.71 -15.59 3.94
N LEU A 50 -5.27 -14.39 4.31
CA LEU A 50 -5.99 -13.54 5.27
C LEU A 50 -7.41 -13.23 4.80
N CYS A 51 -7.60 -12.93 3.51
CA CYS A 51 -8.92 -12.68 2.93
C CYS A 51 -9.86 -13.86 3.17
N ARG A 52 -9.39 -15.08 2.87
CA ARG A 52 -10.16 -16.32 3.06
C ARG A 52 -10.40 -16.61 4.54
N ALA A 53 -9.41 -16.36 5.40
CA ALA A 53 -9.52 -16.55 6.84
C ALA A 53 -10.62 -15.66 7.45
N ASN A 54 -10.83 -14.46 6.89
CA ASN A 54 -11.85 -13.49 7.31
C ASN A 54 -13.19 -13.64 6.55
N GLY A 55 -13.39 -14.76 5.85
CA GLY A 55 -14.65 -15.08 5.15
C GLY A 55 -14.80 -14.49 3.75
N GLY A 56 -13.81 -13.76 3.25
CA GLY A 56 -13.80 -13.23 1.89
C GLY A 56 -13.49 -14.30 0.83
N LYS A 57 -13.97 -14.09 -0.41
CA LYS A 57 -13.69 -14.99 -1.53
C LYS A 57 -12.73 -14.36 -2.52
N VAL A 58 -11.57 -14.98 -2.71
CA VAL A 58 -10.60 -14.57 -3.74
C VAL A 58 -11.06 -15.06 -5.12
N VAL A 59 -11.08 -14.18 -6.10
CA VAL A 59 -11.51 -14.48 -7.48
C VAL A 59 -10.51 -13.97 -8.53
N THR A 60 -10.63 -14.50 -9.73
CA THR A 60 -9.89 -14.03 -10.92
C THR A 60 -10.47 -12.70 -11.41
N PRO A 61 -9.71 -11.88 -12.15
CA PRO A 61 -10.19 -10.59 -12.64
C PRO A 61 -11.41 -10.73 -13.57
N SER A 62 -11.50 -11.85 -14.30
CA SER A 62 -12.63 -12.18 -15.18
C SER A 62 -13.96 -12.43 -14.45
N ALA A 63 -13.92 -12.67 -13.14
CA ALA A 63 -15.10 -13.02 -12.35
C ALA A 63 -15.88 -11.80 -11.84
N ASN A 64 -15.53 -10.58 -12.26
CA ASN A 64 -16.12 -9.31 -11.81
C ASN A 64 -16.12 -9.18 -10.28
N PRO A 65 -14.93 -9.05 -9.66
CA PRO A 65 -14.80 -8.93 -8.20
C PRO A 65 -15.58 -7.72 -7.66
N SER A 66 -16.15 -7.88 -6.46
CA SER A 66 -16.76 -6.79 -5.71
C SER A 66 -15.74 -5.72 -5.35
N CYS A 67 -14.51 -6.15 -5.02
CA CYS A 67 -13.43 -5.26 -4.64
C CYS A 67 -12.09 -5.69 -5.27
N VAL A 68 -11.29 -4.72 -5.72
CA VAL A 68 -9.92 -4.93 -6.19
C VAL A 68 -8.97 -4.26 -5.22
N ILE A 69 -8.02 -5.02 -4.69
CA ILE A 69 -7.01 -4.53 -3.75
C ILE A 69 -5.70 -4.32 -4.51
N VAL A 70 -5.15 -3.11 -4.42
CA VAL A 70 -3.93 -2.69 -5.10
C VAL A 70 -2.80 -2.56 -4.09
N GLY A 71 -1.69 -3.27 -4.32
CA GLY A 71 -0.49 -3.19 -3.49
C GLY A 71 0.09 -1.77 -3.44
N ALA A 72 0.70 -1.37 -2.32
CA ALA A 72 1.17 -0.01 -2.09
C ALA A 72 2.24 0.46 -3.09
N ARG A 73 3.04 -0.47 -3.65
CA ARG A 73 4.12 -0.16 -4.61
C ARG A 73 3.68 -0.30 -6.07
N SER A 74 2.38 -0.30 -6.32
CA SER A 74 1.86 -0.48 -7.67
C SER A 74 1.93 0.80 -8.50
N SER A 75 2.18 0.66 -9.80
CA SER A 75 2.16 1.80 -10.73
C SER A 75 0.75 2.38 -10.89
N SER A 76 0.67 3.65 -11.29
CA SER A 76 -0.59 4.33 -11.59
C SER A 76 -1.42 3.62 -12.68
N CYS A 77 -0.75 2.94 -13.62
CA CYS A 77 -1.41 2.10 -14.63
C CYS A 77 -2.18 0.94 -14.01
N THR A 78 -1.62 0.30 -12.97
CA THR A 78 -2.27 -0.81 -12.25
C THR A 78 -3.54 -0.33 -11.56
N PHE A 79 -3.49 0.86 -10.96
CA PHE A 79 -4.66 1.46 -10.31
C PHE A 79 -5.78 1.77 -11.31
N LYS A 80 -5.46 2.41 -12.44
CA LYS A 80 -6.43 2.66 -13.52
C LYS A 80 -7.01 1.38 -14.10
N SER A 81 -6.23 0.29 -14.14
CA SER A 81 -6.73 -1.03 -14.54
C SER A 81 -7.69 -1.60 -13.50
N ALA A 82 -7.37 -1.49 -12.21
CA ALA A 82 -8.22 -1.93 -11.11
C ALA A 82 -9.59 -1.23 -11.10
N GLU A 83 -9.64 0.07 -11.38
CA GLU A 83 -10.89 0.84 -11.49
C GLU A 83 -11.82 0.32 -12.59
N LYS A 84 -11.26 -0.23 -13.66
CA LYS A 84 -12.05 -0.83 -14.74
C LYS A 84 -12.54 -2.24 -14.42
N MET A 85 -11.86 -2.96 -13.53
CA MET A 85 -12.15 -4.36 -13.20
C MET A 85 -13.14 -4.53 -12.05
N GLY A 86 -13.11 -3.62 -11.06
CA GLY A 86 -13.85 -3.76 -9.80
C GLY A 86 -14.96 -2.75 -9.63
N ARG A 87 -15.90 -3.04 -8.73
CA ARG A 87 -16.87 -2.04 -8.26
C ARG A 87 -16.26 -1.05 -7.26
N ARG A 88 -15.21 -1.48 -6.56
CA ARG A 88 -14.48 -0.69 -5.57
C ARG A 88 -13.01 -1.03 -5.62
N VAL A 89 -12.14 -0.02 -5.65
CA VAL A 89 -10.70 -0.18 -5.54
C VAL A 89 -10.27 0.23 -4.13
N LEU A 90 -9.44 -0.59 -3.49
CA LEU A 90 -8.85 -0.30 -2.18
C LEU A 90 -7.32 -0.34 -2.27
N LYS A 91 -6.68 0.55 -1.52
CA LYS A 91 -5.23 0.50 -1.29
C LYS A 91 -4.90 -0.63 -0.29
N GLU A 92 -3.68 -1.16 -0.35
CA GLU A 92 -3.16 -2.17 0.59
C GLU A 92 -3.42 -1.82 2.07
N SER A 93 -3.14 -0.59 2.48
CA SER A 93 -3.37 -0.13 3.86
C SER A 93 -4.84 -0.21 4.28
N GLN A 94 -5.76 0.17 3.40
CA GLN A 94 -7.20 0.08 3.67
C GLN A 94 -7.67 -1.37 3.83
N TYR A 95 -7.12 -2.29 3.03
CA TYR A 95 -7.40 -3.71 3.17
C TYR A 95 -6.91 -4.27 4.51
N ILE A 96 -5.70 -3.89 4.92
CA ILE A 96 -5.14 -4.31 6.21
C ILE A 96 -6.01 -3.82 7.35
N LEU A 97 -6.46 -2.56 7.31
CA LEU A 97 -7.41 -2.03 8.31
C LEU A 97 -8.72 -2.82 8.32
N MET A 98 -9.29 -3.17 7.17
CA MET A 98 -10.52 -3.99 7.12
C MET A 98 -10.36 -5.41 7.70
N VAL A 99 -9.15 -5.97 7.61
CA VAL A 99 -8.84 -7.29 8.17
C VAL A 99 -8.56 -7.20 9.67
N LEU A 100 -7.91 -6.12 10.12
CA LEU A 100 -7.51 -5.91 11.51
C LEU A 100 -8.63 -5.31 12.38
N GLU A 101 -9.50 -4.51 11.81
CA GLU A 101 -10.62 -3.93 12.55
C GLU A 101 -11.64 -5.02 12.90
N GLU A 102 -11.60 -5.45 14.17
CA GLU A 102 -12.72 -6.09 14.86
C GLU A 102 -13.85 -5.06 15.01
N HIS A 103 -14.63 -4.86 13.95
CA HIS A 103 -15.70 -3.88 13.99
C HIS A 103 -17.04 -4.50 14.35
N ASP A 104 -17.50 -4.14 15.56
CA ASP A 104 -18.92 -3.96 15.91
C ASP A 104 -19.57 -2.82 15.11
N THR A 105 -18.93 -2.27 14.07
CA THR A 105 -19.57 -1.30 13.19
C THR A 105 -20.49 -2.02 12.20
N SER A 106 -21.75 -2.10 12.65
CA SER A 106 -22.95 -1.94 11.85
C SER A 106 -22.82 -0.72 10.90
N VAL A 107 -22.04 -0.85 9.84
CA VAL A 107 -22.03 0.15 8.77
C VAL A 107 -23.25 -0.12 7.92
N ALA A 108 -24.26 0.70 8.19
CA ALA A 108 -25.46 0.82 7.41
C ALA A 108 -25.13 0.78 5.91
N SER A 109 -25.74 -0.20 5.24
CA SER A 109 -26.09 -0.19 3.82
C SER A 109 -26.29 1.24 3.32
N VAL A 110 -25.31 1.78 2.60
CA VAL A 110 -25.51 2.94 1.73
C VAL A 110 -26.35 2.44 0.57
N GLY A 111 -27.66 2.45 0.81
CA GLY A 111 -28.68 2.18 -0.19
C GLY A 111 -28.45 3.10 -1.37
N HIS A 112 -28.14 2.49 -2.52
CA HIS A 112 -28.34 3.14 -3.80
C HIS A 112 -29.80 3.53 -3.89
N LYS A 113 -30.08 4.81 -3.62
CA LYS A 113 -31.38 5.45 -3.80
C LYS A 113 -31.71 5.32 -5.28
N ARG A 114 -32.57 4.35 -5.62
CA ARG A 114 -33.25 4.30 -6.91
C ARG A 114 -34.11 5.55 -6.99
N SER A 115 -33.69 6.52 -7.79
CA SER A 115 -34.57 7.60 -8.24
C SER A 115 -35.49 7.00 -9.31
N ALA A 116 -36.72 6.74 -8.89
CA ALA A 116 -37.82 6.39 -9.78
C ALA A 116 -38.55 7.68 -10.20
N GLU A 117 -38.77 7.78 -11.52
CA GLU A 117 -39.89 8.42 -12.24
C GLU A 117 -40.03 9.96 -12.24
N SER A 118 -40.01 10.54 -13.44
CA SER A 118 -41.25 11.00 -14.09
C SER A 118 -40.99 11.62 -15.48
N TYR A 119 -41.60 10.99 -16.48
CA TYR A 119 -42.19 11.51 -17.72
C TYR A 119 -41.86 12.94 -18.20
N SER A 120 -41.29 13.01 -19.41
CA SER A 120 -41.80 13.92 -20.43
C SER A 120 -41.76 13.25 -21.81
N GLU A 121 -42.95 13.22 -22.39
CA GLU A 121 -43.34 12.76 -23.72
C GLU A 121 -42.98 13.84 -24.75
N ALA A 122 -42.18 13.52 -25.77
CA ALA A 122 -42.09 14.32 -26.99
C ALA A 122 -41.51 13.49 -28.15
N GLU A 123 -42.43 13.16 -29.06
CA GLU A 123 -42.29 13.11 -30.51
C GLU A 123 -41.24 12.22 -31.20
N ALA A 124 -41.79 11.42 -32.11
CA ALA A 124 -41.10 10.53 -33.01
C ALA A 124 -40.24 11.29 -34.06
N GLY A 125 -38.99 10.87 -34.19
CA GLY A 125 -38.09 11.26 -35.29
C GLY A 125 -37.44 10.03 -35.94
N PRO A 126 -37.33 9.97 -37.28
CA PRO A 126 -37.00 8.74 -38.00
C PRO A 126 -35.54 8.30 -37.90
N SER A 127 -35.39 6.97 -37.82
CA SER A 127 -34.16 6.19 -37.79
C SER A 127 -33.14 6.59 -38.84
N ARG A 128 -31.92 6.92 -38.39
CA ARG A 128 -30.72 6.96 -39.24
C ARG A 128 -29.89 5.67 -39.02
N PRO A 129 -29.49 4.95 -40.08
CA PRO A 129 -28.60 3.80 -39.94
C PRO A 129 -27.17 4.27 -39.68
N HIS A 130 -26.62 3.95 -38.50
CA HIS A 130 -25.21 4.17 -38.19
C HIS A 130 -24.36 3.08 -38.85
N LYS A 131 -23.55 3.49 -39.83
CA LYS A 131 -22.47 2.70 -40.41
C LYS A 131 -21.44 2.36 -39.34
N SER A 132 -21.18 1.07 -39.18
CA SER A 132 -20.11 0.49 -38.39
C SER A 132 -18.75 1.01 -38.88
N ARG A 133 -18.14 1.94 -38.12
CA ARG A 133 -16.74 2.32 -38.30
C ARG A 133 -15.88 1.41 -37.43
N LYS A 134 -15.31 0.38 -38.04
CA LYS A 134 -14.21 -0.42 -37.50
C LYS A 134 -13.01 0.52 -37.33
N VAL A 135 -12.76 0.98 -36.11
CA VAL A 135 -11.52 1.66 -35.74
C VAL A 135 -10.66 0.60 -35.07
N GLU A 136 -9.67 0.13 -35.82
CA GLU A 136 -8.60 -0.73 -35.33
C GLU A 136 -7.52 0.21 -34.76
N PRO A 137 -7.28 0.24 -33.45
CA PRO A 137 -6.18 1.01 -32.92
C PRO A 137 -4.89 0.23 -33.19
N HIS A 138 -4.18 0.63 -34.25
CA HIS A 138 -2.77 0.34 -34.39
C HIS A 138 -2.01 1.07 -33.26
N TYR A 139 -1.86 0.41 -32.12
CA TYR A 139 -0.93 0.81 -31.08
C TYR A 139 0.45 0.35 -31.54
N SER A 140 1.17 1.27 -32.18
CA SER A 140 2.61 1.09 -32.42
C SER A 140 3.30 1.40 -31.09
N PRO A 141 3.98 0.45 -30.45
CA PRO A 141 4.80 0.76 -29.29
C PRO A 141 5.91 1.70 -29.78
N GLU A 142 5.80 2.98 -29.40
CA GLU A 142 6.93 3.90 -29.47
C GLU A 142 8.09 3.28 -28.66
N PRO A 143 9.34 3.37 -29.15
CA PRO A 143 10.49 2.87 -28.42
C PRO A 143 10.56 3.59 -27.07
N GLU A 144 10.58 2.80 -25.99
CA GLU A 144 10.64 3.30 -24.62
C GLU A 144 11.68 4.41 -24.51
N ASP A 145 11.18 5.56 -24.08
CA ASP A 145 11.93 6.77 -23.85
C ASP A 145 13.24 6.46 -23.13
N ASN A 146 14.33 6.87 -23.76
CA ASN A 146 15.68 6.89 -23.22
C ASN A 146 15.75 7.99 -22.14
N TYR A 147 14.95 7.86 -21.07
CA TYR A 147 15.05 8.71 -19.90
C TYR A 147 16.43 8.48 -19.30
N PRO A 148 17.22 9.55 -19.07
CA PRO A 148 18.47 9.41 -18.34
C PRO A 148 18.13 8.76 -17.00
N ALA A 149 18.88 7.73 -16.62
CA ALA A 149 18.77 7.13 -15.30
C ALA A 149 18.83 8.26 -14.27
N GLY A 150 17.79 8.37 -13.45
CA GLY A 150 17.73 9.38 -12.39
C GLY A 150 18.93 9.22 -11.43
N PRO A 151 19.25 10.25 -10.65
CA PRO A 151 20.28 10.16 -9.62
C PRO A 151 19.98 8.96 -8.69
N ASP A 152 21.01 8.16 -8.41
CA ASP A 152 20.94 7.02 -7.48
C ASP A 152 21.46 7.46 -6.11
N PHE A 153 20.73 7.13 -5.04
CA PHE A 153 21.03 7.50 -3.65
C PHE A 153 21.28 6.23 -2.83
N PRO A 154 22.47 5.61 -2.96
CA PRO A 154 22.73 4.30 -2.39
C PRO A 154 22.69 4.28 -0.86
N ARG A 155 23.10 5.36 -0.18
CA ARG A 155 23.10 5.40 1.30
C ARG A 155 21.72 5.65 1.85
N ILE A 156 20.90 6.49 1.21
CA ILE A 156 19.48 6.62 1.56
C ILE A 156 18.79 5.27 1.39
N ARG A 157 19.07 4.56 0.30
CA ARG A 157 18.53 3.20 0.11
C ARG A 157 18.99 2.27 1.23
N GLU A 158 20.24 2.30 1.64
CA GLU A 158 20.76 1.51 2.76
C GLU A 158 20.15 1.91 4.10
N PHE A 159 19.97 3.20 4.36
CA PHE A 159 19.30 3.77 5.53
C PHE A 159 17.85 3.28 5.65
N LEU A 160 17.12 3.29 4.53
CA LEU A 160 15.74 2.80 4.44
C LEU A 160 15.64 1.27 4.46
N SER A 161 16.66 0.55 3.97
CA SER A 161 16.68 -0.92 3.89
C SER A 161 17.47 -1.59 5.02
N GLY A 162 17.89 -0.80 6.01
CA GLY A 162 18.76 -1.21 7.11
C GLY A 162 18.27 -2.46 7.85
N ILE A 163 19.24 -3.17 8.46
CA ILE A 163 19.05 -4.35 9.31
C ILE A 163 17.90 -4.07 10.29
N PRO A 164 16.97 -5.02 10.56
CA PRO A 164 15.76 -4.81 11.36
C PRO A 164 15.94 -4.21 12.77
N SER A 165 17.18 -4.07 13.25
CA SER A 165 17.55 -3.43 14.52
C SER A 165 17.87 -1.93 14.41
N ARG A 166 18.02 -1.37 13.20
CA ARG A 166 18.33 0.03 12.90
C ARG A 166 17.59 0.46 11.63
N VAL A 167 16.34 0.85 11.78
CA VAL A 167 15.52 1.29 10.65
C VAL A 167 15.18 2.75 10.88
N GLY A 168 15.87 3.62 10.13
CA GLY A 168 15.51 5.03 10.03
C GLY A 168 14.33 5.22 9.09
N GLY A 169 13.63 6.34 9.22
CA GLY A 169 12.50 6.73 8.38
C GLY A 169 12.79 8.04 7.65
N VAL A 170 12.15 8.24 6.50
CA VAL A 170 12.16 9.52 5.79
C VAL A 170 10.71 9.88 5.48
N THR A 171 10.29 11.04 5.94
CA THR A 171 9.02 11.67 5.62
C THR A 171 9.28 12.80 4.64
N ILE A 172 8.57 12.78 3.52
CA ILE A 172 8.63 13.83 2.52
C ILE A 172 7.28 14.54 2.55
N THR A 173 7.29 15.84 2.83
CA THR A 173 6.11 16.70 2.79
C THR A 173 6.21 17.68 1.63
N ARG A 174 5.20 18.53 1.44
CA ARG A 174 5.26 19.62 0.47
C ARG A 174 6.34 20.65 0.84
N ASP A 175 6.56 20.83 2.14
CA ASP A 175 7.36 21.91 2.68
C ASP A 175 8.81 21.46 2.92
N GLY A 176 9.12 20.16 2.83
CA GLY A 176 10.48 19.67 3.02
C GLY A 176 10.62 18.17 3.17
N LEU A 177 11.78 17.78 3.67
CA LEU A 177 12.17 16.40 3.95
C LEU A 177 12.62 16.30 5.40
N THR A 178 12.07 15.32 6.12
CA THR A 178 12.45 15.02 7.50
C THR A 178 12.87 13.56 7.61
N ALA A 179 14.08 13.27 8.07
CA ALA A 179 14.53 11.93 8.39
C ALA A 179 14.56 11.71 9.91
N TYR A 180 14.21 10.50 10.31
CA TYR A 180 14.14 10.09 11.70
C TYR A 180 15.06 8.90 11.94
N ASP A 181 15.80 8.93 13.03
CA ASP A 181 16.25 7.72 13.69
C ASP A 181 15.26 7.41 14.84
N GLY A 182 15.16 6.18 15.34
CA GLY A 182 14.26 5.90 16.48
C GLY A 182 14.71 6.52 17.82
N GLY A 183 15.52 7.57 17.80
CA GLY A 183 15.77 8.54 18.87
C GLY A 183 15.14 9.91 18.60
N GLY A 184 14.69 10.18 17.37
CA GLY A 184 13.99 11.40 17.00
C GLY A 184 14.28 11.84 15.56
N GLU A 185 13.96 13.10 15.27
CA GLU A 185 14.34 13.75 14.02
C GLU A 185 15.86 13.94 13.99
N VAL A 186 16.51 13.42 12.94
CA VAL A 186 17.97 13.52 12.72
C VAL A 186 18.32 14.45 11.58
N PHE A 187 17.38 14.65 10.67
CA PHE A 187 17.51 15.56 9.55
C PHE A 187 16.15 16.21 9.29
N GLY A 188 16.14 17.51 9.08
CA GLY A 188 14.93 18.26 8.75
C GLY A 188 15.36 19.47 7.94
N ASP A 189 14.95 19.53 6.69
CA ASP A 189 15.21 20.68 5.83
C ASP A 189 13.98 21.04 5.01
N GLU A 190 13.79 22.36 4.85
CA GLU A 190 12.69 22.96 4.12
C GLU A 190 13.18 23.36 2.73
N GLY A 191 12.57 22.81 1.68
CA GLY A 191 13.05 23.04 0.32
C GLY A 191 12.03 22.67 -0.75
N GLU A 192 12.04 23.42 -1.86
CA GLU A 192 11.10 23.20 -2.97
C GLU A 192 11.51 22.05 -3.90
N ASP A 193 12.80 21.64 -3.91
CA ASP A 193 13.31 20.58 -4.78
C ASP A 193 13.67 19.32 -3.97
N ILE A 194 12.84 18.28 -4.13
CA ILE A 194 13.05 16.99 -3.47
C ILE A 194 14.36 16.31 -3.85
N VAL A 195 14.88 16.54 -5.07
CA VAL A 195 16.15 15.96 -5.51
C VAL A 195 17.30 16.59 -4.75
N TYR A 196 17.22 17.90 -4.49
CA TYR A 196 18.19 18.61 -3.66
C TYR A 196 18.16 18.12 -2.21
N LEU A 197 16.97 17.99 -1.62
CA LEU A 197 16.80 17.48 -0.26
C LEU A 197 17.29 16.03 -0.09
N LEU A 198 17.05 15.18 -1.08
CA LEU A 198 17.60 13.82 -1.10
C LEU A 198 19.12 13.81 -1.27
N GLN A 199 19.68 14.70 -2.07
CA GLN A 199 21.14 14.83 -2.17
C GLN A 199 21.75 15.29 -0.84
N GLU A 200 21.11 16.25 -0.16
CA GLU A 200 21.58 16.76 1.13
C GLU A 200 21.51 15.69 2.23
N LEU A 201 20.44 14.88 2.26
CA LEU A 201 20.35 13.72 3.15
C LEU A 201 21.42 12.66 2.82
N GLU A 202 21.70 12.39 1.54
CA GLU A 202 22.76 11.46 1.12
C GLU A 202 24.16 11.96 1.54
N ASP A 203 24.40 13.26 1.44
CA ASP A 203 25.64 13.91 1.89
C ASP A 203 25.74 13.87 3.43
N TRP A 204 24.65 14.12 4.15
CA TRP A 204 24.59 14.01 5.61
C TRP A 204 24.89 12.58 6.10
N LEU A 205 24.27 11.56 5.47
CA LEU A 205 24.57 10.14 5.72
C LEU A 205 26.02 9.79 5.40
N SER A 206 26.74 10.64 4.67
CA SER A 206 28.15 10.45 4.33
C SER A 206 29.13 10.91 5.39
N ASP A 207 28.76 11.94 6.17
CA ASP A 207 29.59 12.50 7.24
C ASP A 207 29.47 11.72 8.56
N GLU A 208 28.39 10.97 8.74
CA GLU A 208 28.07 10.32 9.99
C GLU A 208 28.77 8.95 10.18
N THR A 209 29.90 9.00 10.90
CA THR A 209 30.51 7.86 11.62
C THR A 209 29.66 7.44 12.84
N VAL A 210 28.39 7.08 12.63
CA VAL A 210 27.43 6.78 13.72
C VAL A 210 27.68 5.43 14.34
N SER A 211 28.45 5.48 15.41
CA SER A 211 28.63 4.42 16.38
C SER A 211 27.39 4.28 17.27
N GLY A 212 26.41 3.50 16.82
CA GLY A 212 25.66 2.57 17.67
C GLY A 212 24.53 3.08 18.59
N SER A 213 23.29 2.94 18.12
CA SER A 213 22.09 2.82 18.98
C SER A 213 20.97 2.06 18.25
N ASN A 214 20.18 1.27 18.99
CA ASN A 214 19.14 0.33 18.51
C ASN A 214 17.75 0.96 18.58
N GLN A 215 16.93 0.90 17.52
CA GLN A 215 15.79 1.81 17.36
C GLN A 215 14.64 1.28 16.46
N ARG A 216 13.42 1.80 16.68
CA ARG A 216 12.11 1.29 16.19
C ARG A 216 11.33 2.32 15.35
N VAL A 217 10.45 1.83 14.45
CA VAL A 217 9.95 2.47 13.21
C VAL A 217 8.54 3.06 13.29
N VAL A 218 8.33 4.18 12.59
CA VAL A 218 7.03 4.62 12.03
C VAL A 218 7.29 5.24 10.64
N ILE A 219 6.55 4.83 9.61
CA ILE A 219 6.52 5.49 8.30
C ILE A 219 5.15 6.13 8.18
N ASP A 220 5.11 7.46 8.01
CA ASP A 220 3.89 8.19 7.71
C ASP A 220 4.08 8.93 6.38
N ILE A 221 3.28 8.55 5.37
CA ILE A 221 3.19 9.27 4.09
C ILE A 221 1.82 9.93 4.14
N THR A 222 1.78 11.18 4.60
CA THR A 222 0.55 11.97 4.61
C THR A 222 0.27 12.48 3.20
N ASP A 223 -0.65 11.80 2.52
CA ASP A 223 -1.19 12.09 1.18
C ASP A 223 -2.25 13.24 1.25
N ASP A 224 -2.09 14.19 2.19
CA ASP A 224 -3.18 15.12 2.56
C ASP A 224 -3.34 16.33 1.62
N ASP A 225 -2.41 16.61 0.69
CA ASP A 225 -2.48 17.84 -0.14
C ASP A 225 -2.31 17.66 -1.66
N LEU A 226 -2.25 16.44 -2.19
CA LEU A 226 -2.14 16.22 -3.65
C LEU A 226 -3.46 16.39 -4.43
N TYR A 227 -4.54 16.84 -3.80
CA TYR A 227 -5.88 16.96 -4.40
C TYR A 227 -6.46 18.39 -4.47
N ASN A 228 -5.68 19.43 -4.23
CA ASN A 228 -6.13 20.82 -4.46
C ASN A 228 -5.36 21.49 -5.60
N HIS A 229 -5.60 21.06 -6.84
CA HIS A 229 -5.44 21.88 -8.06
C HIS A 229 -6.32 21.37 -9.20
#